data_AF-A0A645B431-F1
#
_entry.id   AF-A0A645B431-F1
#
_cell.length_a   1.000
_cell.length_b   1.000
_cell.length_c   1.000
_cell.angle_alpha   90.00
_cell.angle_beta   90.00
_cell.angle_gamma   90.00
#
_symmetry.space_group_name_H-M   'P 1'
#
loop_
_entity.id
_entity.type
_entity.pdbx_description
1 polymer ?
#
loop_
_entity_poly.entity_id
_entity_poly.type
_entity_poly.pdbx_seq_one_letter_code
_entity_poly.pdbx_strand_id
1 'polypeptide(L)'
;MDSFLENVGILAIAFLIIYIYKKILEWHDYRHSGFYADEKVYKAADEFVHGASSDDVKTLLADCFDFDEGDAKKIMSLSTPHRTDKDGGYKAFIRSVNKVLGDEVYDEKRHVHGTE
;
A
#
# COMPACT_ATOMS: atom_id res chain seq x y z
N MET A 1 -43.85 -27.63 -2.84
CA MET A 1 -43.46 -26.40 -2.12
C MET A 1 -41.94 -26.30 -2.01
N ASP A 2 -41.24 -27.44 -2.02
CA ASP A 2 -39.77 -27.55 -1.99
C ASP A 2 -39.07 -26.84 -3.15
N SER A 3 -39.50 -27.02 -4.40
CA SER A 3 -38.84 -26.37 -5.54
C SER A 3 -38.94 -24.83 -5.54
N PHE A 4 -39.92 -24.26 -4.83
CA PHE A 4 -40.04 -22.80 -4.70
C PHE A 4 -39.02 -22.26 -3.69
N LEU A 5 -38.88 -22.93 -2.55
CA LEU A 5 -37.85 -22.62 -1.54
C LEU A 5 -36.43 -22.85 -2.08
N GLU A 6 -36.24 -23.90 -2.87
CA GLU A 6 -34.95 -24.21 -3.52
C GLU A 6 -34.54 -23.10 -4.51
N ASN A 7 -35.46 -22.65 -5.36
CA ASN A 7 -35.19 -21.54 -6.29
C ASN A 7 -34.93 -20.21 -5.57
N VAL A 8 -35.66 -19.90 -4.50
CA VAL A 8 -35.43 -18.69 -3.69
C VAL A 8 -34.06 -18.76 -2.99
N GLY A 9 -33.66 -19.93 -2.51
CA GLY A 9 -32.35 -20.16 -1.91
C GLY A 9 -31.20 -19.92 -2.90
N ILE A 10 -31.31 -20.46 -4.12
CA ILE A 10 -30.33 -20.25 -5.19
C ILE A 10 -30.23 -18.76 -5.55
N LEU A 11 -31.37 -18.07 -5.64
CA LEU A 11 -31.40 -16.63 -5.94
C LEU A 11 -30.71 -15.81 -4.83
N ALA A 12 -30.95 -16.15 -3.56
CA ALA A 12 -30.31 -15.48 -2.42
C ALA A 12 -28.78 -15.69 -2.41
N ILE A 13 -28.31 -16.90 -2.72
CA ILE A 13 -26.88 -17.20 -2.84
C ILE A 13 -26.26 -16.42 -4.00
N ALA A 14 -26.95 -16.32 -5.15
CA ALA A 14 -26.49 -15.54 -6.28
C ALA A 14 -26.33 -14.06 -5.92
N PHE A 15 -27.30 -13.47 -5.21
CA PHE A 15 -27.19 -12.09 -4.73
C PHE A 15 -26.06 -11.90 -3.73
N LEU A 16 -25.83 -12.86 -2.82
CA LEU A 16 -24.70 -12.80 -1.89
C LEU A 16 -23.36 -12.81 -2.62
N ILE A 17 -23.20 -13.68 -3.63
CA ILE A 17 -21.98 -13.75 -4.45
C ILE A 17 -21.75 -12.44 -5.19
N ILE A 18 -22.79 -11.88 -5.83
CA ILE A 18 -22.70 -10.59 -6.53
C ILE A 18 -22.35 -9.46 -5.55
N TYR A 19 -22.95 -9.46 -4.35
CA TYR A 19 -22.66 -8.46 -3.32
C TYR A 19 -21.20 -8.53 -2.85
N ILE A 20 -20.70 -9.74 -2.55
CA ILE A 20 -19.31 -9.94 -2.15
C ILE A 20 -18.36 -9.51 -3.27
N TYR A 21 -18.63 -9.92 -4.51
CA TYR A 21 -17.81 -9.54 -5.67
C TYR A 21 -17.76 -8.02 -5.86
N LYS A 22 -18.92 -7.35 -5.81
CA LYS A 22 -18.99 -5.89 -5.89
C LYS A 22 -18.22 -5.22 -4.76
N LYS A 23 -18.32 -5.74 -3.55
CA LYS A 23 -17.62 -5.18 -2.38
C LYS A 23 -16.10 -5.34 -2.47
N ILE A 24 -15.62 -6.45 -3.03
CA ILE A 24 -14.19 -6.65 -3.32
C ILE A 24 -13.72 -5.66 -4.39
N LEU A 25 -14.50 -5.48 -5.46
CA LEU A 25 -14.22 -4.49 -6.50
C LEU A 25 -14.18 -3.07 -5.95
N GLU A 26 -15.18 -2.67 -5.17
CA GLU A 26 -15.22 -1.35 -4.54
C GLU A 26 -14.03 -1.14 -3.59
N TRP A 27 -13.63 -2.16 -2.83
CA TRP A 27 -12.44 -2.08 -1.98
C TRP A 27 -11.14 -1.91 -2.79
N HIS A 28 -11.01 -2.66 -3.88
CA HIS A 28 -9.86 -2.56 -4.79
C HIS A 28 -9.81 -1.19 -5.51
N ASP A 29 -10.95 -0.73 -6.00
CA ASP A 29 -11.09 0.56 -6.69
C ASP A 29 -10.81 1.73 -5.72
N TYR A 30 -11.27 1.62 -4.47
CA TYR A 30 -10.95 2.57 -3.41
C TYR A 30 -9.43 2.60 -3.12
N ARG A 31 -8.78 1.43 -3.04
CA ARG A 31 -7.33 1.31 -2.84
C ARG A 31 -6.52 1.89 -4.02
N HIS A 32 -7.03 1.78 -5.25
CA HIS A 32 -6.38 2.32 -6.46
C HIS A 32 -6.74 3.77 -6.82
N SER A 33 -7.78 4.35 -6.22
CA SER A 33 -8.26 5.71 -6.54
C SER A 33 -7.29 6.85 -6.17
N GLY A 34 -6.06 6.55 -5.71
CA GLY A 34 -5.04 7.54 -5.34
C GLY A 34 -5.29 8.23 -4.00
N PHE A 35 -6.46 8.04 -3.38
CA PHE A 35 -6.79 8.51 -2.03
C PHE A 35 -6.21 7.63 -0.91
N TYR A 36 -5.66 6.47 -1.25
CA TYR A 36 -5.11 5.48 -0.32
C TYR A 36 -3.57 5.56 -0.18
N ALA A 37 -2.92 6.52 -0.84
CA ALA A 37 -1.48 6.71 -0.65
C ALA A 37 -1.24 7.48 0.66
N ASP A 38 -0.84 6.75 1.71
CA ASP A 38 -0.47 7.38 2.99
C ASP A 38 0.73 8.31 2.79
N GLU A 39 0.53 9.60 3.06
CA GLU A 39 1.55 10.64 2.94
C GLU A 39 2.77 10.36 3.82
N LYS A 40 2.61 9.60 4.91
CA LYS A 40 3.70 9.14 5.76
C LYS A 40 4.72 8.28 5.01
N VAL A 41 4.30 7.53 3.98
CA VAL A 41 5.24 6.74 3.16
C VAL A 41 6.14 7.65 2.33
N TYR A 42 5.58 8.70 1.74
CA TYR A 42 6.38 9.67 1.01
C TYR A 42 7.28 10.47 1.95
N LYS A 43 6.82 10.77 3.16
CA LYS A 43 7.66 11.35 4.22
C LYS A 43 8.79 10.41 4.64
N ALA A 44 8.52 9.12 4.83
CA ALA A 44 9.53 8.13 5.16
C ALA A 44 10.58 7.99 4.06
N ALA A 45 10.14 8.05 2.79
CA ALA A 45 11.03 8.06 1.64
C ALA A 45 11.91 9.33 1.59
N ASP A 46 11.35 10.48 1.95
CA ASP A 46 12.10 11.74 2.02
C ASP A 46 13.14 11.73 3.14
N GLU A 47 12.77 11.29 4.35
CA GLU A 47 13.69 11.09 5.49
C GLU A 47 14.79 10.07 5.15
N PHE A 48 14.45 9.01 4.40
CA PHE A 48 15.41 8.02 3.93
C PHE A 48 16.49 8.64 3.03
N VAL A 49 16.10 9.56 2.13
CA VAL A 49 16.99 10.29 1.22
C VAL A 49 17.85 11.31 1.98
N HIS A 50 17.27 11.99 2.97
CA HIS A 50 17.98 12.94 3.83
C HIS A 50 18.94 12.27 4.83
N GLY A 51 19.04 10.94 4.81
CA GLY A 51 20.01 10.19 5.59
C GLY A 51 19.57 9.90 7.03
N ALA A 52 18.26 9.95 7.32
CA ALA A 52 17.71 9.54 8.60
C ALA A 52 18.14 8.11 8.98
N SER A 53 18.13 7.80 10.27
CA SER A 53 18.52 6.47 10.73
C SER A 53 17.51 5.42 10.22
N SER A 54 17.99 4.19 10.02
CA SER A 54 17.11 3.11 9.58
C SER A 54 15.98 2.82 10.56
N ASP A 55 16.14 3.17 11.83
CA ASP A 55 15.12 2.93 12.85
C ASP A 55 14.04 4.03 12.86
N ASP A 56 14.41 5.28 12.55
CA ASP A 56 13.45 6.38 12.38
C ASP A 56 12.54 6.11 11.17
N VAL A 57 13.13 5.70 10.03
CA VAL A 57 12.38 5.38 8.82
C VAL A 57 11.46 4.17 9.02
N LYS A 58 11.93 3.13 9.74
CA LYS A 58 11.07 1.99 10.10
C LYS A 58 9.90 2.39 10.98
N THR A 59 10.14 3.29 11.94
CA THR A 59 9.08 3.78 12.84
C THR A 59 8.00 4.51 12.05
N LEU A 60 8.40 5.37 11.11
CA LEU A 60 7.45 6.05 10.21
C LEU A 60 6.65 5.07 9.34
N LEU A 61 7.29 4.01 8.84
CA LEU A 61 6.61 2.96 8.09
C LEU A 61 5.65 2.15 8.95
N ALA A 62 6.07 1.74 10.16
CA ALA A 62 5.23 0.96 11.09
C ALA A 62 4.04 1.77 11.65
N ASP A 63 4.12 3.09 11.63
CA ASP A 63 3.02 4.01 11.94
C ASP A 63 1.98 4.11 10.80
N CYS A 64 2.25 3.51 9.63
CA CYS A 64 1.28 3.38 8.55
C CYS A 64 0.48 2.08 8.74
N PHE A 65 -0.84 2.15 8.56
CA PHE A 65 -1.73 1.02 8.83
C PHE A 65 -1.42 -0.23 7.98
N ASP A 66 -0.90 -0.05 6.76
CA ASP A 66 -0.62 -1.13 5.82
C ASP A 66 0.72 -1.86 6.06
N PHE A 67 1.57 -1.41 7.00
CA PHE A 67 2.89 -2.03 7.22
C PHE A 67 3.09 -2.44 8.68
N ASP A 68 3.53 -3.67 8.87
CA ASP A 68 4.05 -4.10 10.16
C ASP A 68 5.59 -3.89 10.26
N GLU A 69 6.16 -4.20 11.43
CA GLU A 69 7.60 -4.06 11.66
C GLU A 69 8.43 -4.98 10.73
N GLY A 70 7.90 -6.13 10.34
CA GLY A 70 8.52 -7.07 9.40
C GLY A 70 8.56 -6.50 7.99
N ASP A 71 7.46 -5.89 7.55
CA ASP A 71 7.37 -5.18 6.28
C ASP A 71 8.32 -3.99 6.25
N ALA A 72 8.36 -3.17 7.30
CA ALA A 72 9.29 -2.05 7.42
C ALA A 72 10.76 -2.50 7.31
N LYS A 73 11.13 -3.61 7.98
CA LYS A 73 12.47 -4.19 7.87
C LYS A 73 12.78 -4.66 6.45
N LYS A 74 11.82 -5.30 5.79
CA LYS A 74 11.97 -5.80 4.42
C LYS A 74 12.11 -4.66 3.42
N ILE A 75 11.29 -3.62 3.53
CA ILE A 75 11.40 -2.39 2.74
C ILE A 75 12.81 -1.81 2.91
N MET A 76 13.26 -1.60 4.15
CA MET A 76 14.60 -1.09 4.41
C MET A 76 15.71 -1.96 3.83
N SER A 77 15.61 -3.29 3.95
CA SER A 77 16.60 -4.21 3.37
C SER A 77 16.69 -4.11 1.85
N LEU A 78 15.59 -3.83 1.17
CA LEU A 78 15.56 -3.68 -0.29
C LEU A 78 16.04 -2.30 -0.73
N SER A 79 15.75 -1.25 0.06
CA SER A 79 16.07 0.13 -0.28
C SER A 79 17.51 0.54 0.08
N THR A 80 18.06 0.02 1.19
CA THR A 80 19.39 0.44 1.71
C THR A 80 20.52 0.38 0.68
N PRO A 81 20.63 -0.67 -0.17
CA PRO A 81 21.68 -0.74 -1.20
C PRO A 81 21.64 0.42 -2.21
N HIS A 82 20.50 1.09 -2.35
CA HIS A 82 20.27 2.15 -3.32
C HIS A 82 20.45 3.56 -2.75
N ARG A 83 20.87 3.72 -1.49
CA ARG A 83 21.10 5.05 -0.86
C ARG A 83 22.07 5.96 -1.63
N THR A 84 22.96 5.37 -2.42
CA THR A 84 23.96 6.11 -3.21
C THR A 84 23.48 6.41 -4.63
N ASP A 85 22.24 6.09 -4.97
CA ASP A 85 21.66 6.41 -6.27
C ASP A 85 21.49 7.94 -6.41
N LYS A 86 21.34 8.42 -7.65
CA LYS A 86 21.35 9.86 -7.97
C LYS A 86 20.26 10.67 -7.25
N ASP A 87 19.19 10.02 -6.83
CA ASP A 87 18.05 10.56 -6.08
C ASP A 87 18.10 10.20 -4.58
N GLY A 88 19.25 9.76 -4.07
CA GLY A 88 19.41 9.26 -2.70
C GLY A 88 18.70 7.93 -2.44
N GLY A 89 18.25 7.23 -3.48
CA GLY A 89 17.53 5.96 -3.38
C GLY A 89 16.02 6.11 -3.26
N TYR A 90 15.47 7.31 -3.47
CA TYR A 90 14.04 7.59 -3.36
C TYR A 90 13.17 6.62 -4.17
N LYS A 91 13.44 6.50 -5.47
CA LYS A 91 12.64 5.64 -6.36
C LYS A 91 12.76 4.17 -5.98
N ALA A 92 13.96 3.73 -5.61
CA ALA A 92 14.18 2.38 -5.13
C ALA A 92 13.42 2.10 -3.83
N PHE A 93 13.29 3.11 -2.96
CA PHE A 93 12.49 3.04 -1.76
C PHE A 93 11.00 2.86 -2.07
N ILE A 94 10.42 3.74 -2.89
CA ILE A 94 9.00 3.65 -3.29
C ILE A 94 8.71 2.33 -4.00
N ARG A 95 9.61 1.86 -4.87
CA ARG A 95 9.47 0.55 -5.52
C ARG A 95 9.52 -0.60 -4.53
N SER A 96 10.35 -0.49 -3.49
CA SER A 96 10.42 -1.50 -2.43
C SER A 96 9.15 -1.54 -1.60
N VAL A 97 8.53 -0.37 -1.33
CA VAL A 97 7.23 -0.27 -0.67
C VAL A 97 6.15 -0.98 -1.49
N ASN A 98 5.99 -0.61 -2.77
CA ASN A 98 5.01 -1.26 -3.66
C ASN A 98 5.22 -2.78 -3.76
N LYS A 99 6.48 -3.22 -3.82
CA LYS A 99 6.82 -4.64 -3.87
C LYS A 99 6.44 -5.39 -2.60
N VAL A 100 6.57 -4.77 -1.42
CA VAL A 100 6.17 -5.38 -0.15
C VAL A 100 4.65 -5.36 0.00
N LEU A 101 4.00 -4.28 -0.40
CA LEU A 101 2.55 -4.15 -0.45
C LEU A 101 1.90 -5.14 -1.44
N GLY A 102 2.65 -5.56 -2.46
CA GLY A 102 2.18 -6.42 -3.55
C GLY A 102 1.37 -5.67 -4.60
N ASP A 103 1.44 -4.34 -4.62
CA ASP A 103 0.57 -3.47 -5.41
C ASP A 103 1.28 -2.14 -5.76
N GLU A 104 0.97 -1.55 -6.92
CA GLU A 104 1.55 -0.29 -7.41
C GLU A 104 0.76 0.93 -6.93
N VAL A 105 0.69 1.13 -5.61
CA VAL A 105 -0.09 2.22 -4.99
C VAL A 105 0.68 3.55 -4.98
N TYR A 106 2.00 3.52 -4.79
CA TYR A 106 2.82 4.72 -4.63
C TYR A 106 3.57 5.08 -5.93
N ASP A 107 3.54 6.36 -6.31
CA ASP A 107 4.21 6.86 -7.52
C ASP A 107 5.64 7.32 -7.22
N GLU A 108 6.60 6.73 -7.92
CA GLU A 108 8.03 7.09 -7.88
C GLU A 108 8.31 8.57 -8.23
N LYS A 109 7.37 9.28 -8.87
CA LYS A 109 7.50 10.69 -9.27
C LYS A 109 6.97 11.68 -8.23
N ARG A 110 6.21 11.22 -7.23
CA ARG A 110 5.55 12.10 -6.26
C ARG A 110 6.50 12.47 -5.13
N HIS A 111 7.34 13.47 -5.33
CA HIS A 111 8.08 14.09 -4.23
C HIS A 111 7.13 14.91 -3.35
N VAL A 112 7.27 14.79 -2.03
CA VAL A 112 6.66 15.76 -1.12
C VAL A 112 7.38 17.08 -1.36
N HIS A 113 6.75 18.00 -2.09
CA HIS A 113 7.18 19.38 -2.03
C HIS A 113 7.00 19.81 -0.59
N GLY A 114 8.11 20.02 0.13
CA GLY A 114 8.09 20.65 1.43
C GLY A 114 7.25 21.91 1.33
N THR A 115 6.15 21.94 2.08
CA THR A 115 5.47 23.19 2.41
C THR A 115 6.49 24.06 3.12
N GLU A 116 6.94 25.11 2.42
CA GLU A 116 7.52 26.32 3.02
C GLU A 116 6.55 26.93 4.06
#